data_AF-A0A442H1H4-F1
#
_entry.id   AF-A0A442H1H4-F1
#
_cell.length_a   1.000
_cell.length_b   1.000
_cell.length_c   1.000
_cell.angle_alpha   90.00
_cell.angle_beta   90.00
_cell.angle_gamma   90.00
#
_symmetry.space_group_name_H-M   'P 1'
#
loop_
_entity.id
_entity.type
_entity.pdbx_description
1 polymer ?
#
loop_
_entity_poly.entity_id
_entity_poly.type
_entity_poly.pdbx_seq_one_letter_code
_entity_poly.pdbx_strand_id
1 'polypeptide(L)'
;MAKARRHPETRDVQPRVLLAFGGGLLVFLALAAFCIKLVFNTTPSWLPPPENASPEAPDLQSAPRQDLVNFRAEEDRQLKMLGWVDRSAGIARIPIDDAMWAVVNNGLPDWSQPDATAPEPGDCNLLAAAVPRTSQAQNCQQQSSEAGR
;
A
#
# COMPACT_ATOMS: atom_id res chain seq x y z
N MET A 1 -18.28 59.54 -55.68
CA MET A 1 -18.45 58.66 -54.49
C MET A 1 -19.37 57.50 -54.86
N ALA A 2 -18.85 56.41 -55.45
CA ALA A 2 -19.65 55.26 -55.84
C ALA A 2 -19.86 54.35 -54.61
N LYS A 3 -21.12 54.16 -54.21
CA LYS A 3 -21.50 53.30 -53.08
C LYS A 3 -21.44 51.85 -53.55
N ALA A 4 -20.36 51.15 -53.23
CA ALA A 4 -20.23 49.72 -53.50
C ALA A 4 -21.33 48.96 -52.75
N ARG A 5 -22.34 48.47 -53.47
CA ARG A 5 -23.37 47.60 -52.88
C ARG A 5 -22.73 46.23 -52.66
N ARG A 6 -22.38 45.91 -51.40
CA ARG A 6 -22.04 44.55 -51.04
C ARG A 6 -23.30 43.68 -51.21
N HIS A 7 -23.22 42.70 -52.10
CA HIS A 7 -24.21 41.64 -52.16
C HIS A 7 -24.10 40.80 -50.87
N PRO A 8 -25.20 40.45 -50.21
CA PRO A 8 -25.18 39.42 -49.19
C PRO A 8 -24.77 38.10 -49.87
N GLU A 9 -23.68 37.49 -49.43
CA GLU A 9 -23.21 36.19 -49.91
C GLU A 9 -24.16 35.10 -49.39
N THR A 10 -25.08 34.64 -50.24
CA THR A 10 -26.12 33.65 -49.91
C THR A 10 -25.64 32.21 -50.06
N ARG A 11 -24.32 31.96 -50.00
CA ARG A 11 -23.80 30.60 -49.96
C ARG A 11 -23.87 30.07 -48.53
N ASP A 12 -25.09 29.97 -48.03
CA ASP A 12 -25.37 29.40 -46.73
C ASP A 12 -25.03 27.91 -46.74
N VAL A 13 -24.40 27.48 -45.66
CA VAL A 13 -24.03 26.09 -45.40
C VAL A 13 -25.26 25.21 -45.62
N GLN A 14 -25.11 24.19 -46.46
CA GLN A 14 -26.19 23.29 -46.83
C GLN A 14 -26.77 22.66 -45.55
N PRO A 15 -28.07 22.85 -45.22
CA PRO A 15 -28.64 22.40 -43.95
C PRO A 15 -28.48 20.88 -43.73
N ARG A 16 -28.50 20.12 -44.82
CA ARG A 16 -28.29 18.67 -44.80
C ARG A 16 -26.88 18.27 -44.37
N VAL A 17 -25.86 19.03 -44.78
CA VAL A 17 -24.47 18.77 -44.40
C VAL A 17 -24.27 19.09 -42.91
N LEU A 18 -24.88 20.17 -42.44
CA LEU A 18 -24.83 20.55 -41.02
C LEU A 18 -25.53 19.51 -40.14
N LEU A 19 -26.70 19.01 -40.55
CA LEU A 19 -27.42 17.94 -39.85
C LEU A 19 -26.66 16.60 -39.89
N ALA A 20 -26.07 16.23 -41.04
CA ALA A 20 -25.28 15.02 -41.17
C ALA A 20 -24.02 15.06 -40.28
N PHE A 21 -23.36 16.22 -40.20
CA PHE A 21 -22.21 16.42 -39.32
C PHE A 21 -22.59 16.35 -37.85
N GLY A 22 -23.67 17.05 -37.44
CA GLY A 22 -24.17 16.99 -36.06
C GLY A 22 -24.60 15.58 -35.65
N GLY A 23 -25.31 14.87 -36.53
CA GLY A 23 -25.68 13.47 -36.32
C GLY A 23 -24.46 12.55 -36.22
N GLY A 24 -23.47 12.72 -37.10
CA GLY A 24 -22.21 11.97 -37.06
C GLY A 24 -21.43 12.19 -35.75
N LEU A 25 -21.37 13.43 -35.26
CA LEU A 25 -20.74 13.75 -33.98
C LEU A 25 -21.44 13.08 -32.81
N LEU A 26 -22.78 13.11 -32.77
CA LEU A 26 -23.55 12.45 -31.73
C LEU A 26 -23.36 10.93 -31.74
N VAL A 27 -23.36 10.31 -32.92
CA VAL A 27 -23.08 8.88 -33.08
C VAL A 27 -21.66 8.55 -32.60
N PHE A 28 -20.67 9.37 -32.95
CA PHE A 28 -19.30 9.20 -32.50
C PHE A 28 -19.18 9.28 -30.97
N LEU A 29 -19.79 10.28 -30.34
CA LEU A 29 -19.80 10.41 -28.88
C LEU A 29 -20.51 9.23 -28.20
N ALA A 30 -21.61 8.74 -28.75
CA ALA A 30 -22.32 7.58 -28.25
C ALA A 30 -21.47 6.29 -28.37
N LEU A 31 -20.80 6.11 -29.51
CA LEU A 31 -19.87 4.99 -29.72
C LEU A 31 -18.66 5.06 -28.78
N ALA A 32 -18.08 6.25 -28.58
CA ALA A 32 -16.98 6.45 -27.65
C ALA A 32 -17.41 6.12 -26.21
N ALA A 33 -18.57 6.61 -25.77
CA ALA A 33 -19.13 6.29 -24.46
C ALA A 33 -19.43 4.79 -24.31
N PHE A 34 -19.96 4.15 -25.36
CA PHE A 34 -20.21 2.71 -25.38
C PHE A 34 -18.91 1.91 -25.28
N CYS A 35 -17.88 2.27 -26.05
CA CYS A 35 -16.55 1.66 -25.95
C CYS A 35 -15.93 1.85 -24.57
N ILE A 36 -16.03 3.05 -23.98
CA ILE A 36 -15.58 3.29 -22.60
C ILE A 36 -16.32 2.37 -21.63
N LYS A 37 -17.63 2.21 -21.79
CA LYS A 37 -18.45 1.31 -20.95
C LYS A 37 -18.13 -0.18 -21.16
N LEU A 38 -17.62 -0.58 -22.32
CA LEU A 38 -17.17 -1.95 -22.59
C LEU A 38 -15.77 -2.22 -22.05
N VAL A 39 -14.85 -1.27 -22.19
CA VAL A 39 -13.44 -1.41 -21.78
C VAL A 39 -13.28 -1.19 -20.27
N PHE A 40 -13.97 -0.20 -19.72
CA PHE A 40 -13.94 0.11 -18.30
C PHE A 40 -15.24 -0.39 -17.66
N ASN A 41 -15.11 -1.23 -16.64
CA ASN A 41 -16.24 -1.61 -15.80
C ASN A 41 -16.67 -0.38 -14.99
N THR A 42 -17.53 0.48 -15.57
CA THR A 42 -18.08 1.68 -14.92
C THR A 42 -19.15 1.31 -13.89
N THR A 43 -18.91 0.24 -13.11
CA THR A 43 -19.70 -0.07 -11.93
C THR A 43 -19.53 1.07 -10.94
N PRO A 44 -20.62 1.75 -10.56
CA PRO A 44 -20.56 2.80 -9.56
C PRO A 44 -19.93 2.25 -8.28
N SER A 45 -18.97 2.97 -7.70
CA SER A 45 -18.29 2.60 -6.46
C SER A 45 -19.20 2.53 -5.24
N TRP A 46 -20.48 2.91 -5.36
CA TRP A 46 -21.50 2.77 -4.33
C TRP A 46 -22.29 1.46 -4.41
N LEU A 47 -22.07 0.60 -5.42
CA LEU A 47 -22.65 -0.74 -5.45
C LEU A 47 -21.74 -1.73 -4.69
N PRO A 48 -22.31 -2.62 -3.87
CA PRO A 48 -21.54 -3.68 -3.24
C PRO A 48 -20.90 -4.58 -4.33
N PRO A 49 -19.62 -4.97 -4.18
CA PRO A 49 -18.95 -5.84 -5.13
C PRO A 49 -19.74 -7.16 -5.33
N PRO A 50 -19.78 -7.72 -6.54
CA PRO A 50 -20.38 -9.02 -6.76
C PRO A 50 -19.63 -10.07 -5.93
N GLU A 51 -20.40 -10.96 -5.30
CA GLU A 51 -19.96 -12.02 -4.36
C GLU A 51 -18.93 -13.01 -4.95
N ASN A 52 -18.64 -12.90 -6.25
CA ASN A 52 -17.81 -13.82 -7.04
C ASN A 52 -16.61 -13.14 -7.74
N ALA A 53 -16.10 -12.03 -7.21
CA ALA A 53 -14.84 -11.46 -7.72
C ALA A 53 -13.67 -12.36 -7.31
N SER A 54 -13.14 -13.12 -8.27
CA SER A 54 -11.96 -13.98 -8.08
C SER A 54 -10.71 -13.14 -7.76
N PRO A 55 -9.91 -13.51 -6.74
CA PRO A 55 -8.84 -12.68 -6.20
C PRO A 55 -7.52 -12.93 -6.94
N GLU A 56 -7.39 -12.53 -8.21
CA GLU A 56 -6.16 -12.80 -8.98
C GLU A 56 -5.33 -11.55 -9.29
N ALA A 57 -5.78 -10.37 -8.85
CA ALA A 57 -4.95 -9.18 -8.77
C ALA A 57 -5.00 -8.63 -7.33
N PRO A 58 -3.88 -8.15 -6.76
CA PRO A 58 -3.92 -7.48 -5.47
C PRO A 58 -4.87 -6.28 -5.59
N ASP A 59 -5.93 -6.28 -4.79
CA ASP A 59 -6.90 -5.19 -4.79
C ASP A 59 -6.17 -3.86 -4.51
N LEU A 60 -6.45 -2.85 -5.34
CA LEU A 60 -5.98 -1.50 -5.08
C LEU A 60 -6.67 -0.98 -3.82
N GLN A 61 -5.88 -0.58 -2.83
CA GLN A 61 -6.37 0.06 -1.61
C GLN A 61 -7.28 1.24 -1.97
N SER A 62 -8.50 1.25 -1.45
CA SER A 62 -9.55 2.20 -1.82
C SER A 62 -9.29 3.62 -1.31
N ALA A 63 -8.66 3.76 -0.14
CA ALA A 63 -8.40 5.05 0.51
C ALA A 63 -6.99 5.12 1.16
N PRO A 64 -5.90 4.99 0.39
CA PRO A 64 -4.54 4.83 0.92
C PRO A 64 -4.09 5.98 1.84
N ARG A 65 -4.59 7.19 1.60
CA ARG A 65 -4.26 8.35 2.45
C ARG A 65 -4.86 8.25 3.84
N GLN A 66 -6.14 7.85 3.93
CA GLN A 66 -6.82 7.75 5.22
C GLN A 66 -6.26 6.59 6.03
N ASP A 67 -6.00 5.47 5.36
CA ASP A 67 -5.43 4.28 6.00
C ASP A 67 -4.04 4.57 6.57
N LEU A 68 -3.20 5.31 5.86
CA LEU A 68 -1.89 5.71 6.34
C LEU A 68 -1.96 6.70 7.52
N VAL A 69 -2.94 7.60 7.55
CA VAL A 69 -3.16 8.49 8.72
C VAL A 69 -3.57 7.66 9.94
N ASN A 70 -4.51 6.74 9.78
CA ASN A 70 -4.98 5.88 10.86
C ASN A 70 -3.86 4.97 11.38
N PHE A 71 -3.07 4.40 10.46
CA PHE A 71 -1.93 3.56 10.79
C PHE A 71 -0.89 4.33 11.62
N ARG A 72 -0.49 5.52 11.17
CA ARG A 72 0.44 6.36 11.93
C ARG A 72 -0.10 6.76 13.30
N ALA A 73 -1.38 7.09 13.39
CA ALA A 73 -2.01 7.44 14.66
C ALA A 73 -1.97 6.25 15.64
N GLU A 74 -2.18 5.03 15.15
CA GLU A 74 -2.09 3.83 15.98
C GLU A 74 -0.64 3.52 16.41
N GLU A 75 0.34 3.66 15.51
CA GLU A 75 1.75 3.51 15.85
C GLU A 75 2.18 4.52 16.92
N ASP A 76 1.84 5.80 16.74
CA ASP A 76 2.12 6.87 17.70
C ASP A 76 1.47 6.59 19.07
N ARG A 77 0.26 6.00 19.05
CA ARG A 77 -0.46 5.60 20.26
C ARG A 77 0.31 4.52 21.02
N GLN A 78 0.79 3.51 20.31
CA GLN A 78 1.54 2.40 20.89
C GLN A 78 2.89 2.84 21.45
N LEU A 79 3.57 3.78 20.79
CA LEU A 79 4.86 4.34 21.26
C LEU A 79 4.73 5.16 22.54
N LYS A 80 3.56 5.75 22.80
CA LYS A 80 3.33 6.65 23.95
C LYS A 80 2.67 5.98 25.15
N MET A 81 2.26 4.71 25.02
CA MET A 81 1.48 4.02 26.04
C MET A 81 2.16 2.75 26.53
N LEU A 82 2.03 2.55 27.84
CA LEU A 82 2.31 1.27 28.49
C LEU A 82 1.35 0.19 27.95
N GLY A 83 1.89 -1.01 27.72
CA GLY A 83 1.10 -2.16 27.29
C GLY A 83 1.83 -3.46 27.50
N TRP A 84 1.11 -4.58 27.44
CA TRP A 84 1.72 -5.91 27.43
C TRP A 84 2.02 -6.30 25.99
N VAL A 85 3.23 -6.82 25.73
CA VAL A 85 3.58 -7.47 24.46
C VAL A 85 3.29 -8.96 24.57
N ASP A 86 3.82 -9.59 25.62
CA ASP A 86 3.53 -10.98 25.98
C ASP A 86 3.39 -11.07 27.50
N ARG A 87 2.16 -11.31 27.95
CA ARG A 87 1.86 -11.36 29.38
C ARG A 87 2.35 -12.67 30.03
N SER A 88 2.38 -13.77 29.28
CA SER A 88 2.88 -15.07 29.75
C SER A 88 4.39 -15.05 29.93
N ALA A 89 5.11 -14.41 29.01
CA ALA A 89 6.56 -14.24 29.08
C ALA A 89 6.99 -13.07 29.99
N GLY A 90 6.04 -12.28 30.51
CA GLY A 90 6.34 -11.13 31.37
C GLY A 90 6.92 -9.93 30.62
N ILE A 91 6.73 -9.86 29.30
CA ILE A 91 7.29 -8.82 28.44
C ILE A 91 6.26 -7.68 28.27
N ALA A 92 6.61 -6.51 28.82
CA ALA A 92 5.82 -5.29 28.70
C ALA A 92 6.52 -4.26 27.79
N ARG A 93 5.72 -3.47 27.07
CA ARG A 93 6.14 -2.28 26.34
C ARG A 93 5.99 -1.07 27.26
N ILE A 94 7.03 -0.26 27.30
CA ILE A 94 7.05 1.06 27.95
C ILE A 94 7.00 2.19 26.90
N PRO A 95 6.52 3.39 27.26
CA PRO A 95 6.59 4.56 26.39
C PRO A 95 8.02 4.82 25.94
N ILE A 96 8.18 5.24 24.69
CA ILE A 96 9.50 5.42 24.08
C ILE A 96 10.35 6.46 24.82
N ASP A 97 9.73 7.51 25.36
CA ASP A 97 10.43 8.53 26.14
C ASP A 97 11.04 7.94 27.42
N ASP A 98 10.29 7.07 28.11
CA ASP A 98 10.75 6.37 29.30
C ASP A 98 11.85 5.37 28.96
N ALA A 99 11.74 4.67 27.82
CA ALA A 99 12.78 3.76 27.34
C ALA A 99 14.08 4.51 27.04
N MET A 100 14.01 5.65 26.35
CA MET A 100 15.17 6.51 26.11
C MET A 100 15.79 6.96 27.43
N TRP A 101 14.96 7.37 28.40
CA TRP A 101 15.43 7.74 29.74
C TRP A 101 16.12 6.57 30.44
N ALA A 102 15.52 5.39 30.43
CA ALA A 102 16.08 4.20 31.07
C ALA A 102 17.46 3.84 30.47
N VAL A 103 17.62 3.90 29.15
CA VAL A 103 18.90 3.63 28.48
C VAL A 103 19.95 4.67 28.85
N VAL A 104 19.58 5.96 28.92
CA VAL A 104 20.53 7.02 29.30
C VAL A 104 21.05 6.83 30.72
N ASN A 105 20.22 6.39 31.66
CA ASN A 105 20.62 6.23 33.06
C ASN A 105 21.31 4.90 33.36
N ASN A 106 20.82 3.81 32.75
CA ASN A 106 21.30 2.47 33.03
C ASN A 106 22.44 2.03 32.09
N GLY A 107 22.68 2.78 31.01
CA GLY A 107 23.56 2.38 29.93
C GLY A 107 22.89 1.40 28.96
N LEU A 108 23.63 1.03 27.91
CA LEU A 108 23.18 -0.01 26.97
C LEU A 108 23.32 -1.39 27.62
N PRO A 109 22.33 -2.28 27.45
CA PRO A 109 22.46 -3.68 27.87
C PRO A 109 23.63 -4.36 27.15
N ASP A 110 24.26 -5.31 27.82
CA ASP A 110 25.24 -6.20 27.18
C ASP A 110 24.51 -7.29 26.39
N TRP A 111 24.25 -6.99 25.12
CA TRP A 111 23.60 -7.91 24.18
C TRP A 111 24.44 -9.12 23.79
N SER A 112 25.69 -9.21 24.28
CA SER A 112 26.57 -10.35 24.00
C SER A 112 26.38 -11.51 24.99
N GLN A 113 25.69 -11.28 26.11
CA GLN A 113 25.27 -12.36 27.00
C GLN A 113 23.96 -12.96 26.48
N PRO A 114 23.95 -14.23 26.04
CA PRO A 114 22.71 -14.90 25.71
C PRO A 114 21.84 -14.95 26.96
N ASP A 115 20.60 -14.45 26.87
CA ASP A 115 19.59 -14.72 27.88
C ASP A 115 19.48 -16.24 28.10
N ALA A 116 19.23 -16.66 29.34
CA ALA A 116 19.20 -18.07 29.76
C ALA A 116 18.09 -18.93 29.10
N THR A 117 17.34 -18.38 28.15
CA THR A 117 16.61 -19.15 27.14
C THR A 117 17.56 -19.42 25.98
N ALA A 118 18.32 -20.52 26.11
CA ALA A 118 19.15 -21.04 25.04
C ALA A 118 18.33 -21.11 23.73
N PRO A 119 18.90 -20.72 22.57
CA PRO A 119 18.24 -20.93 21.28
C PRO A 119 17.91 -22.41 21.16
N GLU A 120 16.64 -22.74 20.88
CA GLU A 120 16.31 -24.11 20.55
C GLU A 120 17.12 -24.49 19.28
N PRO A 121 17.66 -25.71 19.18
CA PRO A 121 18.46 -26.13 18.02
C PRO A 121 17.78 -25.88 16.66
N GLY A 122 16.44 -25.80 16.64
CA GLY A 122 15.64 -25.46 15.47
C GLY A 122 15.81 -24.01 14.96
N ASP A 123 16.08 -23.05 15.85
CA ASP A 123 16.18 -21.62 15.49
C ASP A 123 17.41 -21.34 14.62
N CYS A 124 18.52 -22.02 14.90
CA CYS A 124 19.74 -21.96 14.09
C CYS A 124 19.50 -22.48 12.66
N ASN A 125 18.66 -23.51 12.51
CA ASN A 125 18.30 -24.07 11.20
C ASN A 125 17.39 -23.11 10.42
N LEU A 126 16.44 -22.44 11.10
CA LEU A 126 15.60 -21.42 10.49
C LEU A 126 16.42 -20.20 10.02
N LEU A 127 17.38 -19.75 10.84
CA LEU A 127 18.30 -18.66 10.49
C LEU A 127 19.18 -19.02 9.29
N ALA A 128 19.71 -20.24 9.24
CA ALA A 128 20.50 -20.72 8.10
C ALA A 128 19.67 -20.87 6.82
N ALA A 129 18.40 -21.27 6.92
CA ALA A 129 17.50 -21.41 5.79
C ALA A 129 17.06 -20.04 5.22
N ALA A 130 16.76 -19.07 6.09
CA ALA A 130 16.27 -17.76 5.68
C ALA A 130 17.39 -16.82 5.23
N VAL A 131 18.55 -16.83 5.90
CA VAL A 131 19.64 -15.86 5.64
C VAL A 131 21.04 -16.52 5.68
N PRO A 132 21.36 -17.39 4.69
CA PRO A 132 22.52 -18.29 4.73
C PRO A 132 23.90 -17.61 4.69
N ARG A 133 23.99 -16.31 4.36
CA ARG A 133 25.27 -15.58 4.21
C ARG A 133 25.61 -14.64 5.36
N THR A 134 24.82 -14.62 6.43
CA THR A 134 25.11 -13.76 7.58
C THR A 134 26.19 -14.37 8.46
N SER A 135 27.03 -13.52 9.07
CA SER A 135 27.97 -13.95 10.11
C SER A 135 27.26 -14.57 11.31
N GLN A 136 26.04 -14.12 11.59
CA GLN A 136 25.18 -14.67 12.65
C GLN A 136 24.85 -16.15 12.41
N ALA A 137 24.50 -16.56 11.19
CA ALA A 137 24.25 -17.97 10.87
C ALA A 137 25.49 -18.85 11.04
N GLN A 138 26.67 -18.33 10.66
CA GLN A 138 27.95 -19.05 10.84
C GLN A 138 28.32 -19.21 12.31
N ASN A 139 28.18 -18.15 13.11
CA ASN A 139 28.47 -18.16 14.54
C ASN A 139 27.53 -19.11 15.31
N CYS A 140 26.24 -19.14 14.94
CA CYS A 140 25.27 -20.07 15.52
C CYS A 140 25.63 -21.54 15.27
N GLN A 141 26.05 -21.88 14.03
CA GLN A 141 26.51 -23.24 13.71
C GLN A 141 27.76 -23.63 14.50
N GLN A 142 28.73 -22.71 14.65
CA GLN A 142 29.94 -22.96 15.43
C GLN A 142 29.65 -23.22 16.91
N GLN A 143 28.82 -22.38 17.55
CA GLN A 143 28.43 -22.55 18.95
C GLN A 143 27.69 -23.88 19.20
N SER A 144 26.81 -24.30 18.27
CA SER A 144 26.11 -25.59 18.38
C SER A 144 27.07 -26.79 18.30
N SER A 145 28.17 -26.65 17.55
CA SER A 145 29.19 -27.71 17.38
C SER A 145 30.11 -27.85 18.60
N GLU A 146 30.31 -26.77 19.36
CA GLU A 146 31.05 -26.79 20.64
C GLU A 146 30.19 -27.33 21.78
N ALA A 147 28.89 -27.05 21.80
CA ALA A 147 27.98 -27.53 22.85
C ALA A 147 27.69 -29.04 22.80
N GLY A 148 27.94 -29.69 21.65
CA GLY A 148 27.71 -31.12 21.43
C GLY A 148 28.92 -32.03 21.66
N ARG A 149 30.04 -31.49 22.16
CA ARG A 149 31.29 -32.21 22.42
C ARG A 149 31.59 -32.31 23.90
#